data_AF-A0A7V0LZH5-F1
#
_entry.id   AF-A0A7V0LZH5-F1
#
_cell.length_a   1.000
_cell.length_b   1.000
_cell.length_c   1.000
_cell.angle_alpha   90.00
_cell.angle_beta   90.00
_cell.angle_gamma   90.00
#
_symmetry.space_group_name_H-M   'P 1'
#
loop_
_entity.id
_entity.type
_entity.pdbx_description
1 polymer ?
#
loop_
_entity_poly.entity_id
_entity_poly.type
_entity_poly.pdbx_seq_one_letter_code
_entity_poly.pdbx_strand_id
1 'polypeptide(L)'
;LKAIKEFQPDFVVACFDLPKPTFRHKKFEGYKATRPKTPEELSSQIPKVKEVLKSFSVDIFEKEGYEADDIIGTISKLVPKHISEVEIIILSGDLDILQLIDSYTKVYTPRRGIKDTVLYDTEKVKERYGGLRPQELLDFKALKGDPSDNIPGVPGVGEKTAIILIKGFKTLENLYNELEEGTVEAMSLKESLRKKLLDSKEIAFFSKALAQIKIDVPIDFNLEKARWGGYDKQKVIKALNNLEFYTLINRLP
;
A
#
# COMPACT_ATOMS: atom_id res chain seq x y z
N LEU A 1 17.38 -3.66 9.47
CA LEU A 1 18.84 -3.86 9.23
C LEU A 1 19.19 -4.15 7.77
N LYS A 2 18.65 -5.20 7.11
CA LYS A 2 18.96 -5.48 5.68
C LYS A 2 18.73 -4.25 4.79
N ALA A 3 17.52 -3.68 4.82
CA ALA A 3 17.18 -2.52 4.01
C ALA A 3 18.01 -1.28 4.35
N ILE A 4 18.35 -1.06 5.62
CA ILE A 4 19.27 0.02 6.03
C ILE A 4 20.63 -0.15 5.37
N LYS A 5 21.16 -1.38 5.33
CA LYS A 5 22.43 -1.68 4.64
C LYS A 5 22.34 -1.52 3.13
N GLU A 6 21.22 -1.91 2.53
CA GLU A 6 21.00 -1.91 1.08
C GLU A 6 20.76 -0.50 0.52
N PHE A 7 19.98 0.33 1.23
CA PHE A 7 19.57 1.65 0.76
C PHE A 7 20.27 2.81 1.46
N GLN A 8 20.96 2.56 2.58
CA GLN A 8 21.66 3.58 3.37
C GLN A 8 20.82 4.86 3.58
N PRO A 9 19.60 4.74 4.16
CA PRO A 9 18.65 5.84 4.21
C PRO A 9 19.08 6.94 5.19
N ASP A 10 18.78 8.19 4.83
CA ASP A 10 18.91 9.34 5.73
C ASP A 10 17.76 9.44 6.74
N PHE A 11 16.59 8.88 6.39
CA PHE A 11 15.37 8.96 7.19
C PHE A 11 14.69 7.59 7.29
N VAL A 12 14.15 7.25 8.47
CA VAL A 12 13.43 6.00 8.69
C VAL A 12 12.21 6.23 9.59
N VAL A 13 11.05 5.77 9.14
CA VAL A 13 9.80 5.74 9.91
C VAL A 13 9.16 4.35 9.82
N ALA A 14 8.33 4.01 10.81
CA ALA A 14 7.53 2.79 10.79
C ALA A 14 6.05 3.11 11.00
N CYS A 15 5.18 2.46 10.22
CA CYS A 15 3.73 2.62 10.33
C CYS A 15 3.11 1.30 10.77
N PHE A 16 2.13 1.35 11.68
CA PHE A 16 1.45 0.17 12.21
C PHE A 16 -0.06 0.34 12.21
N ASP A 17 -0.77 -0.76 11.93
CA ASP A 17 -2.20 -0.85 12.18
C ASP A 17 -2.51 -0.89 13.67
N LEU A 18 -3.68 -0.38 14.02
CA LEU A 18 -4.28 -0.55 15.34
C LEU A 18 -5.39 -1.60 15.29
N PRO A 19 -5.65 -2.35 16.38
CA PRO A 19 -6.72 -3.35 16.45
C PRO A 19 -8.09 -2.69 16.64
N LYS A 20 -8.42 -1.72 15.77
CA LYS A 20 -9.64 -0.93 15.79
C LYS A 20 -10.25 -0.87 14.38
N PRO A 21 -11.58 -0.87 14.24
CA PRO A 21 -12.22 -0.72 12.94
C PRO A 21 -11.78 0.56 12.22
N THR A 22 -11.46 0.42 10.94
CA THR A 22 -11.10 1.55 10.07
C THR A 22 -12.33 2.14 9.39
N PHE A 23 -12.16 3.24 8.66
CA PHE A 23 -13.24 3.82 7.85
C PHE A 23 -13.79 2.82 6.81
N ARG A 24 -12.96 1.87 6.33
CA ARG A 24 -13.39 0.81 5.40
C ARG A 24 -14.37 -0.14 6.07
N HIS A 25 -14.07 -0.59 7.30
CA HIS A 25 -14.97 -1.44 8.09
C HIS A 25 -16.32 -0.76 8.39
N LYS A 26 -16.31 0.56 8.64
CA LYS A 26 -17.54 1.34 8.83
C LYS A 26 -18.36 1.47 7.56
N LYS A 27 -17.70 1.52 6.39
CA LYS A 27 -18.34 1.66 5.08
C LYS A 27 -18.83 0.32 4.53
N PHE A 28 -18.16 -0.77 4.87
CA PHE A 28 -18.50 -2.12 4.42
C PHE A 28 -18.17 -3.14 5.50
N GLU A 29 -19.21 -3.71 6.11
CA GLU A 29 -19.06 -4.73 7.16
C GLU A 29 -18.32 -5.99 6.66
N GLY A 30 -18.48 -6.33 5.38
CA GLY A 30 -17.78 -7.45 4.76
C GLY A 30 -16.28 -7.21 4.54
N TYR A 31 -15.76 -5.99 4.70
CA TYR A 31 -14.36 -5.69 4.40
C TYR A 31 -13.41 -6.49 5.30
N LYS A 32 -12.48 -7.23 4.70
CA LYS A 32 -11.53 -8.14 5.39
C LYS A 32 -12.21 -9.18 6.31
N ALA A 33 -13.53 -9.37 6.25
CA ALA A 33 -14.27 -10.27 7.14
C ALA A 33 -13.93 -11.76 6.93
N THR A 34 -13.41 -12.11 5.75
CA THR A 34 -12.96 -13.46 5.41
C THR A 34 -11.52 -13.74 5.86
N ARG A 35 -10.78 -12.74 6.35
CA ARG A 35 -9.41 -12.93 6.81
C ARG A 35 -9.40 -13.71 8.13
N PRO A 36 -8.49 -14.68 8.30
CA PRO A 36 -8.32 -15.34 9.58
C PRO A 36 -7.89 -14.32 10.63
N LYS A 37 -8.33 -14.54 11.88
CA LYS A 37 -7.85 -13.72 13.00
C LYS A 37 -6.33 -13.85 13.11
N THR A 38 -5.65 -12.74 13.32
CA THR A 38 -4.22 -12.72 13.59
C THR A 38 -3.93 -13.60 14.82
N PRO A 39 -3.02 -14.58 14.73
CA PRO A 39 -2.66 -15.42 15.87
C PRO A 39 -2.20 -14.57 17.08
N GLU A 40 -2.60 -14.97 18.28
CA GLU A 40 -2.24 -14.26 19.52
C GLU A 40 -0.72 -14.23 19.73
N GLU A 41 -0.05 -15.32 19.38
CA GLU A 41 1.41 -15.48 19.39
C GLU A 41 2.10 -14.44 18.50
N LEU A 42 1.49 -14.05 17.38
CA LEU A 42 2.00 -13.01 16.51
C LEU A 42 1.67 -11.61 17.07
N SER A 43 0.43 -11.43 17.53
CA SER A 43 -0.04 -10.15 18.08
C SER A 43 0.78 -9.72 19.30
N SER A 44 1.16 -10.66 20.17
CA SER A 44 2.00 -10.43 21.36
C SER A 44 3.45 -10.06 21.02
N GLN A 45 3.91 -10.27 19.79
CA GLN A 45 5.24 -9.87 19.34
C GLN A 45 5.29 -8.42 18.84
N ILE A 46 4.16 -7.85 18.40
CA ILE A 46 4.12 -6.47 17.87
C ILE A 46 4.67 -5.43 18.87
N PRO A 47 4.31 -5.45 20.17
CA PRO A 47 4.89 -4.53 21.15
C PRO A 47 6.42 -4.64 21.22
N LYS A 48 6.98 -5.86 21.17
CA LYS A 48 8.43 -6.10 21.18
C LYS A 48 9.11 -5.54 19.93
N VAL A 49 8.47 -5.66 18.77
CA VAL A 49 8.96 -5.03 17.53
C VAL A 49 9.02 -3.51 17.68
N LYS A 50 7.97 -2.89 18.24
CA LYS A 50 7.94 -1.44 18.49
C LYS A 50 9.02 -1.02 19.50
N GLU A 51 9.29 -1.81 20.54
CA GLU A 51 10.38 -1.56 21.49
C GLU A 51 11.75 -1.57 20.81
N VAL A 52 12.01 -2.55 19.93
CA VAL A 52 13.26 -2.60 19.15
C VAL A 52 13.37 -1.37 18.26
N LEU A 53 12.33 -1.02 17.50
CA LEU A 53 12.32 0.18 16.64
C LEU A 53 12.58 1.46 17.44
N LYS A 54 11.93 1.62 18.60
CA LYS A 54 12.18 2.75 19.52
C LYS A 54 13.62 2.79 20.02
N SER A 55 14.25 1.64 20.28
CA SER A 55 15.67 1.60 20.67
C SER A 55 16.59 2.16 19.59
N PHE A 56 16.21 2.00 18.32
CA PHE A 56 16.85 2.61 17.16
C PHE A 56 16.42 4.07 16.90
N SER A 57 15.65 4.67 17.80
CA SER A 57 15.07 6.01 17.63
C SER A 57 14.26 6.17 16.34
N VAL A 58 13.60 5.08 15.89
CA VAL A 58 12.69 5.13 14.74
C VAL A 58 11.32 5.64 15.20
N ASP A 59 10.83 6.69 14.54
CA ASP A 59 9.49 7.20 14.78
C ASP A 59 8.43 6.20 14.31
N ILE A 60 7.42 6.01 15.15
CA ILE A 60 6.31 5.09 14.93
C ILE A 60 5.02 5.88 14.76
N PHE A 61 4.34 5.65 13.64
CA PHE A 61 3.05 6.26 13.33
C PHE A 61 1.94 5.20 13.34
N GLU A 62 0.87 5.53 14.04
CA GLU A 62 -0.32 4.70 14.21
C GLU A 62 -1.53 5.61 14.44
N LYS A 63 -2.67 5.31 13.83
CA LYS A 63 -3.85 6.17 13.89
C LYS A 63 -5.14 5.35 13.87
N GLU A 64 -5.98 5.53 14.88
CA GLU A 64 -7.29 4.89 14.92
C GLU A 64 -8.15 5.34 13.73
N GLY A 65 -8.87 4.39 13.13
CA GLY A 65 -9.73 4.65 11.98
C GLY A 65 -9.04 4.52 10.62
N TYR A 66 -7.72 4.31 10.58
CA TYR A 66 -6.91 4.21 9.36
C TYR A 66 -5.99 2.99 9.41
N GLU A 67 -5.58 2.51 8.24
CA GLU A 67 -4.62 1.42 8.11
C GLU A 67 -3.18 1.96 8.00
N ALA A 68 -2.19 1.11 8.24
CA ALA A 68 -0.78 1.48 8.07
C ALA A 68 -0.50 2.01 6.65
N ASP A 69 -1.15 1.44 5.65
CA ASP A 69 -1.04 1.83 4.23
C ASP A 69 -1.50 3.28 3.99
N ASP A 70 -2.54 3.73 4.71
CA ASP A 70 -3.04 5.11 4.65
C ASP A 70 -2.06 6.11 5.28
N ILE A 71 -1.40 5.69 6.37
CA ILE A 71 -0.35 6.48 7.03
C ILE A 71 0.86 6.60 6.11
N ILE A 72 1.29 5.49 5.49
CA ILE A 72 2.36 5.46 4.48
C ILE A 72 2.02 6.38 3.31
N GLY A 73 0.81 6.26 2.77
CA GLY A 73 0.30 7.12 1.70
C GLY A 73 0.40 8.59 2.06
N THR A 74 -0.02 8.95 3.27
CA THR A 74 0.03 10.33 3.77
C THR A 74 1.46 10.84 3.90
N ILE A 75 2.36 10.07 4.56
CA ILE A 75 3.76 10.45 4.71
C ILE A 75 4.42 10.63 3.33
N SER A 76 4.14 9.75 2.36
CA SER A 76 4.68 9.85 1.00
C SER A 76 4.30 11.14 0.26
N LYS A 77 3.22 11.81 0.68
CA LYS A 77 2.77 13.10 0.12
C LYS A 77 3.25 14.30 0.93
N LEU A 78 3.53 14.14 2.23
CA LEU A 78 4.07 15.20 3.08
C LEU A 78 5.57 15.44 2.85
N VAL A 79 6.31 14.47 2.31
CA VAL A 79 7.72 14.65 1.93
C VAL A 79 7.81 15.62 0.73
N PRO A 80 8.55 16.74 0.82
CA PRO A 80 8.56 17.79 -0.22
C PRO A 80 9.22 17.35 -1.54
N LYS A 81 8.43 17.01 -2.56
CA LYS A 81 8.95 16.43 -3.83
C LYS A 81 9.69 17.40 -4.75
N HIS A 82 9.37 18.70 -4.68
CA HIS A 82 9.92 19.70 -5.61
C HIS A 82 11.13 20.44 -5.07
N ILE A 83 11.51 20.20 -3.81
CA ILE A 83 12.62 20.88 -3.13
C ILE A 83 13.61 19.87 -2.53
N SER A 84 13.17 18.64 -2.26
CA SER A 84 14.04 17.60 -1.69
C SER A 84 14.43 16.56 -2.73
N GLU A 85 15.73 16.23 -2.78
CA GLU A 85 16.28 15.10 -3.54
C GLU A 85 15.93 13.74 -2.88
N VAL A 86 14.84 13.69 -2.12
CA VAL A 86 14.49 12.53 -1.28
C VAL A 86 13.73 11.51 -2.11
N GLU A 87 14.39 10.39 -2.37
CA GLU A 87 13.74 9.18 -2.87
C GLU A 87 13.07 8.44 -1.70
N ILE A 88 11.80 8.07 -1.90
CA ILE A 88 10.98 7.35 -0.93
C ILE A 88 10.95 5.88 -1.33
N ILE A 89 11.39 5.01 -0.41
CA ILE A 89 11.29 3.55 -0.58
C ILE A 89 10.34 3.01 0.46
N ILE A 90 9.17 2.55 0.01
CA ILE A 90 8.17 1.93 0.88
C ILE A 90 8.45 0.44 0.98
N LEU A 91 8.65 -0.07 2.19
CA LEU A 91 8.83 -1.49 2.44
C LEU A 91 7.47 -2.11 2.78
N SER A 92 6.87 -2.85 1.85
CA SER A 92 5.61 -3.54 2.10
C SER A 92 5.50 -4.84 1.31
N GLY A 93 4.86 -5.84 1.94
CA GLY A 93 4.41 -7.07 1.28
C GLY A 93 3.09 -6.91 0.53
N ASP A 94 2.34 -5.84 0.84
CA ASP A 94 1.06 -5.55 0.20
C ASP A 94 1.27 -4.89 -1.17
N LEU A 95 0.62 -5.42 -2.19
CA LEU A 95 0.71 -4.90 -3.55
C LEU A 95 -0.22 -3.71 -3.80
N ASP A 96 -1.11 -3.40 -2.87
CA ASP A 96 -1.96 -2.20 -2.95
C ASP A 96 -1.14 -0.93 -2.83
N ILE A 97 -0.03 -0.99 -2.10
CA ILE A 97 0.95 0.09 -1.97
C ILE A 97 1.52 0.50 -3.33
N LEU A 98 1.48 -0.37 -4.36
CA LEU A 98 1.98 -0.02 -5.69
C LEU A 98 1.23 1.17 -6.31
N GLN A 99 0.01 1.49 -5.86
CA GLN A 99 -0.72 2.69 -6.30
C GLN A 99 -0.03 4.00 -5.89
N LEU A 100 0.88 3.96 -4.90
CA LEU A 100 1.62 5.12 -4.41
C LEU A 100 2.89 5.43 -5.22
N ILE A 101 3.30 4.54 -6.13
CA ILE A 101 4.51 4.74 -6.96
C ILE A 101 4.35 5.98 -7.84
N ASP A 102 5.37 6.82 -7.82
CA ASP A 102 5.54 7.97 -8.70
C ASP A 102 7.03 8.22 -8.97
N SER A 103 7.39 9.37 -9.53
CA SER A 103 8.77 9.70 -9.88
C SER A 103 9.75 9.69 -8.69
N TYR A 104 9.24 9.80 -7.46
CA TYR A 104 10.04 9.86 -6.24
C TYR A 104 9.79 8.68 -5.31
N THR A 105 8.83 7.81 -5.63
CA THR A 105 8.36 6.75 -4.73
C THR A 105 8.50 5.39 -5.38
N LYS A 106 9.23 4.49 -4.73
CA LYS A 106 9.39 3.08 -5.11
C LYS A 106 8.89 2.17 -4.00
N VAL A 107 8.59 0.92 -4.34
CA VAL A 107 8.08 -0.07 -3.38
C VAL A 107 8.98 -1.28 -3.34
N TYR A 108 9.56 -1.59 -2.19
CA TYR A 108 10.42 -2.75 -1.97
C TYR A 108 9.62 -3.89 -1.32
N THR A 109 9.33 -4.91 -2.12
CA THR A 109 8.45 -6.02 -1.73
C THR A 109 9.21 -7.35 -1.66
N PRO A 110 9.05 -8.14 -0.58
CA PRO A 110 9.51 -9.52 -0.55
C PRO A 110 8.64 -10.40 -1.46
N ARG A 111 9.24 -11.10 -2.44
CA ARG A 111 8.56 -12.07 -3.30
C ARG A 111 8.44 -13.44 -2.65
N ARG A 112 9.55 -13.95 -2.10
CA ARG A 112 9.65 -15.23 -1.39
C ARG A 112 10.65 -15.11 -0.23
N GLY A 113 10.11 -14.82 0.96
CA GLY A 113 10.93 -14.54 2.14
C GLY A 113 11.78 -13.28 1.99
N ILE A 114 12.72 -13.07 2.91
CA ILE A 114 13.51 -11.82 3.01
C ILE A 114 14.67 -11.77 1.99
N LYS A 115 14.99 -12.89 1.33
CA LYS A 115 16.11 -13.00 0.38
C LYS A 115 15.73 -12.67 -1.05
N ASP A 116 14.53 -13.05 -1.49
CA ASP A 116 14.00 -12.74 -2.82
C ASP A 116 13.10 -11.51 -2.73
N THR A 117 13.65 -10.36 -3.11
CA THR A 117 13.03 -9.04 -2.97
C THR A 117 13.02 -8.31 -4.30
N VAL A 118 12.00 -7.49 -4.54
CA VAL A 118 11.91 -6.65 -5.73
C VAL A 118 11.54 -5.22 -5.37
N LEU A 119 12.33 -4.31 -5.91
CA LEU A 119 12.05 -2.89 -5.94
C LEU A 119 11.19 -2.58 -7.17
N TYR A 120 9.91 -2.30 -6.96
CA TYR A 120 8.96 -1.83 -7.97
C TYR A 120 9.10 -0.33 -8.18
N ASP A 121 9.29 0.04 -9.44
CA ASP A 121 9.10 1.37 -10.00
C ASP A 121 7.95 1.34 -11.02
N THR A 122 7.74 2.45 -11.73
CA THR A 122 6.68 2.53 -12.75
C THR A 122 6.82 1.47 -13.84
N GLU A 123 8.04 1.14 -14.28
CA GLU A 123 8.25 0.20 -15.37
C GLU A 123 7.96 -1.24 -14.94
N LYS A 124 8.37 -1.63 -13.73
CA LYS A 124 8.02 -2.96 -13.20
C LYS A 124 6.54 -3.12 -12.88
N VAL A 125 5.85 -2.02 -12.55
CA VAL A 125 4.38 -2.04 -12.45
C VAL A 125 3.76 -2.29 -13.81
N LYS A 126 4.20 -1.58 -14.85
CA LYS A 126 3.73 -1.81 -16.22
C LYS A 126 3.98 -3.25 -16.68
N GLU A 127 5.18 -3.78 -16.46
CA GLU A 127 5.52 -5.17 -16.78
C GLU A 127 4.54 -6.14 -16.10
N ARG A 128 4.30 -5.94 -14.80
CA ARG A 128 3.43 -6.82 -14.01
C ARG A 128 1.95 -6.75 -14.40
N TYR A 129 1.44 -5.56 -14.72
CA TYR A 129 0.01 -5.31 -14.90
C TYR A 129 -0.36 -5.02 -16.37
N GLY A 130 0.36 -5.61 -17.33
CA GLY A 130 -0.01 -5.56 -18.75
C GLY A 130 0.06 -4.16 -19.39
N GLY A 131 0.93 -3.30 -18.86
CA GLY A 131 1.16 -1.93 -19.30
C GLY A 131 0.43 -0.87 -18.48
N LEU A 132 -0.32 -1.25 -17.44
CA LEU A 132 -0.93 -0.28 -16.53
C LEU A 132 0.10 0.46 -15.70
N ARG A 133 -0.17 1.74 -15.43
CA ARG A 133 0.62 2.61 -14.57
C ARG A 133 0.16 2.49 -13.11
N PRO A 134 1.01 2.87 -12.13
CA PRO A 134 0.63 2.92 -10.72
C PRO A 134 -0.73 3.57 -10.43
N GLN A 135 -1.00 4.73 -11.06
CA GLN A 135 -2.23 5.51 -10.83
C GLN A 135 -3.49 4.81 -11.38
N GLU A 136 -3.32 3.87 -12.31
CA GLU A 136 -4.40 3.10 -12.94
C GLU A 136 -4.74 1.83 -12.14
N LEU A 137 -3.90 1.42 -11.19
CA LEU A 137 -4.11 0.21 -10.38
C LEU A 137 -5.35 0.32 -9.50
N LEU A 138 -5.70 1.52 -9.04
CA LEU A 138 -6.89 1.76 -8.25
C LEU A 138 -8.16 1.45 -9.05
N ASP A 139 -8.26 1.97 -10.28
CA ASP A 139 -9.41 1.74 -11.16
C ASP A 139 -9.47 0.29 -11.65
N PHE A 140 -8.30 -0.29 -11.92
CA PHE A 140 -8.18 -1.72 -12.22
C PHE A 140 -8.73 -2.58 -11.07
N LYS A 141 -8.39 -2.25 -9.82
CA LYS A 141 -8.86 -2.96 -8.62
C LYS A 141 -10.35 -2.73 -8.38
N ALA A 142 -10.85 -1.53 -8.67
CA ALA A 142 -12.27 -1.21 -8.60
C ALA A 142 -13.13 -2.08 -9.54
N LEU A 143 -12.62 -2.36 -10.74
CA LEU A 143 -13.29 -3.22 -11.72
C LEU A 143 -13.15 -4.70 -11.39
N LYS A 144 -11.94 -5.16 -11.08
CA LYS A 144 -11.66 -6.58 -10.83
C LYS A 144 -12.18 -7.07 -9.47
N GLY A 145 -12.21 -6.19 -8.49
CA GLY A 145 -12.37 -6.54 -7.08
C GLY A 145 -11.09 -7.13 -6.47
N ASP A 146 -11.18 -7.50 -5.20
CA ASP A 146 -10.12 -8.17 -4.46
C ASP A 146 -10.70 -9.15 -3.44
N PRO A 147 -10.67 -10.45 -3.76
CA PRO A 147 -11.16 -11.49 -2.86
C PRO A 147 -10.43 -11.53 -1.51
N SER A 148 -9.16 -11.12 -1.43
CA SER A 148 -8.38 -11.18 -0.19
C SER A 148 -8.83 -10.15 0.86
N ASP A 149 -9.39 -9.03 0.39
CA ASP A 149 -10.01 -7.97 1.19
C ASP A 149 -11.53 -8.02 1.16
N ASN A 150 -12.08 -9.02 0.49
CA ASN A 150 -13.51 -9.15 0.20
C ASN A 150 -14.08 -7.92 -0.54
N ILE A 151 -13.30 -7.26 -1.39
CA ILE A 151 -13.76 -6.16 -2.24
C ILE A 151 -14.46 -6.77 -3.47
N PRO A 152 -15.73 -6.44 -3.76
CA PRO A 152 -16.55 -7.19 -4.71
C PRO A 152 -16.13 -7.02 -6.18
N GLY A 153 -15.81 -5.80 -6.62
CA GLY A 153 -15.59 -5.51 -8.04
C GLY A 153 -16.85 -5.68 -8.90
N VAL A 154 -16.69 -5.58 -10.23
CA VAL A 154 -17.78 -5.78 -11.19
C VAL A 154 -17.93 -7.27 -11.52
N PRO A 155 -19.11 -7.88 -11.32
CA PRO A 155 -19.33 -9.30 -11.59
C PRO A 155 -18.96 -9.71 -13.02
N GLY A 156 -18.06 -10.69 -13.14
CA GLY A 156 -17.59 -11.19 -14.44
C GLY A 156 -16.55 -10.33 -15.14
N VAL A 157 -16.04 -9.27 -14.49
CA VAL A 157 -14.87 -8.52 -14.95
C VAL A 157 -13.64 -9.05 -14.22
N GLY A 158 -12.92 -9.95 -14.88
CA GLY A 158 -11.64 -10.45 -14.39
C GLY A 158 -10.46 -9.56 -14.76
N GLU A 159 -9.26 -9.96 -14.35
CA GLU A 159 -8.00 -9.23 -14.57
C GLU A 159 -7.79 -8.77 -16.01
N LYS A 160 -7.91 -9.69 -16.99
CA LYS A 160 -7.69 -9.37 -18.40
C LYS A 160 -8.66 -8.30 -18.90
N THR A 161 -9.94 -8.41 -18.53
CA THR A 161 -10.98 -7.45 -18.93
C THR A 161 -10.75 -6.10 -18.28
N ALA A 162 -10.44 -6.07 -16.98
CA ALA A 162 -10.12 -4.83 -16.26
C ALA A 162 -8.92 -4.11 -16.89
N ILE A 163 -7.84 -4.83 -17.25
CA ILE A 163 -6.69 -4.24 -17.94
C ILE A 163 -7.10 -3.61 -19.28
N ILE A 164 -7.88 -4.33 -20.09
CA ILE A 164 -8.34 -3.82 -21.39
C ILE A 164 -9.15 -2.53 -21.20
N LEU A 165 -10.11 -2.54 -20.27
CA LEU A 165 -10.95 -1.38 -19.98
C LEU A 165 -10.12 -0.18 -19.51
N ILE A 166 -9.23 -0.35 -18.54
CA ILE A 166 -8.43 0.78 -18.05
C ILE A 166 -7.42 1.27 -19.08
N LYS A 167 -6.88 0.41 -19.95
CA LYS A 167 -6.00 0.86 -21.04
C LYS A 167 -6.72 1.70 -22.10
N GLY A 168 -7.96 1.35 -22.44
CA GLY A 168 -8.79 2.13 -23.37
C GLY A 168 -9.26 3.43 -22.72
N PHE A 169 -10.04 3.31 -21.66
CA PHE A 169 -10.77 4.41 -21.05
C PHE A 169 -9.99 5.22 -20.01
N LYS A 170 -8.79 4.79 -19.60
CA LYS A 170 -7.87 5.43 -18.63
C LYS A 170 -8.35 5.48 -17.18
N THR A 171 -9.57 5.91 -16.92
CA THR A 171 -10.12 6.03 -15.56
C THR A 171 -11.49 5.36 -15.47
N LEU A 172 -11.88 4.99 -14.26
CA LEU A 172 -13.21 4.44 -13.99
C LEU A 172 -14.30 5.47 -14.35
N GLU A 173 -14.08 6.73 -14.01
CA GLU A 173 -14.98 7.84 -14.34
C GLU A 173 -15.19 7.96 -15.84
N ASN A 174 -14.11 7.98 -16.63
CA ASN A 174 -14.21 8.12 -18.08
C ASN A 174 -14.90 6.92 -18.72
N LEU A 175 -14.61 5.69 -18.27
CA LEU A 175 -15.31 4.49 -18.73
C LEU A 175 -16.82 4.62 -18.59
N TYR A 176 -17.30 5.07 -17.42
CA TYR A 176 -18.74 5.18 -17.17
C TYR A 176 -19.38 6.35 -17.91
N ASN A 177 -18.68 7.47 -18.04
CA ASN A 177 -19.15 8.60 -18.85
C ASN A 177 -19.33 8.18 -20.32
N GLU A 178 -18.35 7.50 -20.89
CA GLU A 178 -18.41 7.04 -22.29
C GLU A 178 -19.51 5.99 -22.54
N LEU A 179 -19.75 5.10 -21.56
CA LEU A 179 -20.86 4.14 -21.61
C LEU A 179 -22.23 4.83 -21.61
N GLU A 180 -22.38 5.93 -20.86
CA GLU A 180 -23.61 6.71 -20.78
C GLU A 180 -23.84 7.58 -22.03
N GLU A 181 -22.77 8.16 -22.58
CA GLU A 181 -22.81 8.95 -23.82
C GLU A 181 -22.95 8.10 -25.08
N GLY A 182 -22.62 6.81 -25.00
CA GLY A 182 -22.70 5.90 -26.14
C GLY A 182 -21.61 6.14 -27.18
N THR A 183 -20.38 6.46 -26.75
CA THR A 183 -19.25 6.73 -27.65
C THR A 183 -18.92 5.51 -28.53
N VAL A 184 -18.24 5.74 -29.66
CA VAL A 184 -17.81 4.64 -30.56
C VAL A 184 -16.96 3.62 -29.82
N GLU A 185 -16.06 4.07 -28.94
CA GLU A 185 -15.19 3.18 -28.14
C GLU A 185 -16.02 2.34 -27.16
N ALA A 186 -16.94 2.94 -26.41
CA ALA A 186 -17.87 2.22 -25.54
C ALA A 186 -18.78 1.25 -26.32
N MET A 187 -19.30 1.67 -27.48
CA MET A 187 -20.16 0.85 -28.33
C MET A 187 -19.42 -0.30 -29.04
N SER A 188 -18.09 -0.28 -29.07
CA SER A 188 -17.27 -1.40 -29.54
C SER A 188 -17.20 -2.57 -28.55
N LEU A 189 -17.47 -2.33 -27.26
CA LEU A 189 -17.50 -3.37 -26.24
C LEU A 189 -18.66 -4.34 -26.49
N LYS A 190 -18.52 -5.60 -26.06
CA LYS A 190 -19.63 -6.57 -26.14
C LYS A 190 -20.84 -6.05 -25.35
N GLU A 191 -22.02 -6.18 -25.94
CA GLU A 191 -23.28 -5.72 -25.32
C GLU A 191 -23.49 -6.28 -23.90
N SER A 192 -23.20 -7.57 -23.70
CA SER A 192 -23.30 -8.22 -22.40
C SER A 192 -22.31 -7.67 -21.36
N LEU A 193 -21.15 -7.18 -21.79
CA LEU A 193 -20.17 -6.52 -20.90
C LEU A 193 -20.65 -5.11 -20.54
N ARG A 194 -21.14 -4.34 -21.53
CA ARG A 194 -21.71 -3.00 -21.28
C ARG A 194 -22.84 -3.06 -20.25
N LYS A 195 -23.78 -4.00 -20.43
CA LYS A 195 -24.88 -4.22 -19.50
C LYS A 195 -24.39 -4.48 -18.08
N LYS A 196 -23.44 -5.41 -17.90
CA LYS A 196 -22.85 -5.70 -16.58
C LYS A 196 -22.19 -4.48 -15.95
N LEU A 197 -21.44 -3.71 -16.74
CA LEU A 197 -20.78 -2.49 -16.26
C LEU A 197 -21.80 -1.49 -15.76
N LEU A 198 -22.82 -1.17 -16.58
CA LEU A 198 -23.89 -0.23 -16.25
C LEU A 198 -24.68 -0.69 -15.00
N ASP A 199 -25.10 -1.96 -14.97
CA ASP A 199 -25.83 -2.57 -13.84
C ASP A 199 -25.00 -2.57 -12.54
N SER A 200 -23.66 -2.48 -12.64
CA SER A 200 -22.73 -2.53 -11.50
C SER A 200 -21.96 -1.24 -11.26
N LYS A 201 -22.41 -0.10 -11.81
CA LYS A 201 -21.72 1.20 -11.68
C LYS A 201 -21.45 1.54 -10.22
N GLU A 202 -22.47 1.47 -9.37
CA GLU A 202 -22.35 1.76 -7.94
C GLU A 202 -21.34 0.85 -7.24
N ILE A 203 -21.34 -0.45 -7.56
CA ILE A 203 -20.42 -1.43 -6.98
C ILE A 203 -18.97 -1.14 -7.39
N ALA A 204 -18.74 -0.71 -8.63
CA ALA A 204 -17.40 -0.35 -9.10
C ALA A 204 -16.85 0.86 -8.33
N PHE A 205 -17.63 1.95 -8.22
CA PHE A 205 -17.23 3.13 -7.46
C PHE A 205 -17.11 2.86 -5.95
N PHE A 206 -17.96 2.00 -5.41
CA PHE A 206 -17.84 1.53 -4.03
C PHE A 206 -16.54 0.77 -3.79
N SER A 207 -16.20 -0.16 -4.70
CA SER A 207 -14.95 -0.92 -4.67
C SER A 207 -13.73 -0.01 -4.80
N LYS A 208 -13.78 0.99 -5.69
CA LYS A 208 -12.75 2.04 -5.80
C LYS A 208 -12.52 2.74 -4.47
N ALA A 209 -13.59 3.16 -3.80
CA ALA A 209 -13.49 3.88 -2.54
C ALA A 209 -12.98 3.01 -1.37
N LEU A 210 -13.17 1.68 -1.42
CA LEU A 210 -12.57 0.75 -0.46
C LEU A 210 -11.10 0.49 -0.75
N ALA A 211 -10.71 0.32 -2.02
CA ALA A 211 -9.33 0.04 -2.42
C ALA A 211 -8.38 1.25 -2.35
N GLN A 212 -8.93 2.47 -2.34
CA GLN A 212 -8.13 3.69 -2.35
C GLN A 212 -7.36 3.86 -1.04
N ILE A 213 -6.04 4.01 -1.13
CA ILE A 213 -5.20 4.42 0.00
C ILE A 213 -5.41 5.91 0.27
N LYS A 214 -5.66 6.27 1.53
CA LYS A 214 -5.77 7.67 1.97
C LYS A 214 -4.40 8.33 2.04
N ILE A 215 -4.36 9.62 1.76
CA ILE A 215 -3.13 10.43 1.70
C ILE A 215 -3.23 11.70 2.57
N ASP A 216 -4.25 11.74 3.42
CA ASP A 216 -4.69 12.88 4.22
C ASP A 216 -4.98 12.46 5.67
N VAL A 217 -4.31 11.43 6.17
CA VAL A 217 -4.46 10.97 7.56
C VAL A 217 -3.96 12.07 8.52
N PRO A 218 -4.72 12.44 9.58
CA PRO A 218 -4.32 13.51 10.49
C PRO A 218 -3.24 13.02 11.47
N ILE A 219 -1.98 13.08 11.02
CA ILE A 219 -0.75 12.76 11.76
C ILE A 219 0.18 13.98 11.81
N ASP A 220 0.96 14.10 12.90
CA ASP A 220 2.03 15.10 13.03
C ASP A 220 3.35 14.51 12.52
N PHE A 221 3.57 14.58 11.21
CA PHE A 221 4.80 14.10 10.58
C PHE A 221 5.78 15.26 10.31
N ASN A 222 7.04 15.06 10.69
CA ASN A 222 8.13 15.97 10.40
C ASN A 222 9.35 15.17 9.91
N LEU A 223 9.76 15.41 8.67
CA LEU A 223 10.87 14.69 8.03
C LEU A 223 12.19 14.81 8.80
N GLU A 224 12.48 15.98 9.37
CA GLU A 224 13.72 16.23 10.13
C GLU A 224 13.79 15.40 11.41
N LYS A 225 12.64 15.15 12.06
CA LYS A 225 12.56 14.28 13.25
C LYS A 225 12.81 12.81 12.91
N ALA A 226 12.53 12.41 11.66
CA ALA A 226 12.71 11.05 11.18
C ALA A 226 14.15 10.69 10.77
N ARG A 227 15.14 11.55 11.06
CA ARG A 227 16.55 11.29 10.70
C ARG A 227 17.06 9.99 11.32
N TRP A 228 17.68 9.17 10.49
CA TRP A 228 18.28 7.90 10.86
C TRP A 228 19.72 8.08 11.37
N GLY A 229 20.14 7.19 12.27
CA GLY A 229 21.54 7.09 12.73
C GLY A 229 21.86 7.77 14.05
N GLY A 230 20.95 8.59 14.59
CA GLY A 230 21.11 9.30 15.88
C GLY A 230 20.84 8.47 17.14
N TYR A 231 20.83 7.14 17.07
CA TYR A 231 20.42 6.28 18.18
C TYR A 231 21.59 5.87 19.10
N ASP A 232 21.26 5.57 20.36
CA ASP A 232 22.22 5.02 21.32
C ASP A 232 22.45 3.53 21.06
N LYS A 233 23.65 3.21 20.55
CA LYS A 233 24.05 1.82 20.22
C LYS A 233 23.96 0.89 21.43
N GLN A 234 24.20 1.35 22.66
CA GLN A 234 24.09 0.50 23.86
C GLN A 234 22.63 0.15 24.17
N LYS A 235 21.69 1.08 23.95
CA LYS A 235 20.26 0.79 24.07
C LYS A 235 19.80 -0.27 23.07
N VAL A 236 20.26 -0.17 21.83
CA VAL A 236 19.96 -1.17 20.79
C VAL A 236 20.54 -2.54 21.14
N ILE A 237 21.82 -2.61 21.54
CA ILE A 237 22.46 -3.86 21.95
C ILE A 237 21.71 -4.50 23.11
N LYS A 238 21.32 -3.72 24.12
CA LYS A 238 20.53 -4.21 25.25
C LYS A 238 19.18 -4.76 24.80
N ALA A 239 18.46 -4.04 23.93
CA ALA A 239 17.17 -4.49 23.40
C ALA A 239 17.29 -5.81 22.62
N LEU A 240 18.33 -5.96 21.78
CA LEU A 240 18.57 -7.19 21.04
C LEU A 240 19.01 -8.36 21.94
N ASN A 241 19.85 -8.10 22.96
CA ASN A 241 20.27 -9.12 23.94
C ASN A 241 19.09 -9.66 24.75
N ASN A 242 18.18 -8.79 25.17
CA ASN A 242 16.96 -9.20 25.89
C ASN A 242 16.07 -10.15 25.06
N LEU A 243 16.23 -10.14 23.74
CA LEU A 243 15.55 -11.02 22.79
C LEU A 243 16.45 -12.15 22.28
N GLU A 244 17.65 -12.30 22.84
CA GLU A 244 18.66 -13.29 22.45
C GLU A 244 19.11 -13.19 20.98
N PHE A 245 18.95 -12.02 20.35
CA PHE A 245 19.32 -11.76 18.95
C PHE A 245 20.81 -11.42 18.78
N TYR A 246 21.68 -12.25 19.35
CA TYR A 246 23.14 -12.01 19.41
C TYR A 246 23.77 -11.80 18.02
N THR A 247 23.30 -12.55 17.01
CA THR A 247 23.86 -12.46 15.66
C THR A 247 23.49 -11.16 14.92
N LEU A 248 22.42 -10.48 15.34
CA LEU A 248 22.02 -9.19 14.76
C LEU A 248 22.88 -8.04 15.27
N ILE A 249 23.47 -8.17 16.45
CA ILE A 249 24.37 -7.16 17.04
C ILE A 249 25.58 -6.92 16.12
N ASN A 250 26.14 -8.00 15.57
CA ASN A 250 27.25 -7.94 14.61
C ASN A 250 26.88 -7.32 13.26
N ARG A 251 25.59 -7.02 13.04
CA ARG A 251 25.05 -6.44 11.80
C ARG A 251 24.50 -5.02 12.00
N LEU A 252 24.66 -4.45 13.19
CA LEU A 252 24.35 -3.05 13.44
C LEU A 252 25.28 -2.17 12.59
N PRO A 253 24.76 -1.09 11.97
CA PRO A 253 25.60 -0.12 11.30
C PRO A 253 26.52 0.64 12.29
#